data_AF-A0A392NE57-F1
#
_entry.id   AF-A0A392NE57-F1
#
_cell.length_a   1.000
_cell.length_b   1.000
_cell.length_c   1.000
_cell.angle_alpha   90.00
_cell.angle_beta   90.00
_cell.angle_gamma   90.00
#
_symmetry.space_group_name_H-M   'P 1'
#
loop_
_entity.id
_entity.type
_entity.pdbx_description
1 polymer ?
#
loop_
_entity_poly.entity_id
_entity_poly.type
_entity_poly.pdbx_seq_one_letter_code
_entity_poly.pdbx_strand_id
1 'polypeptide(L)'
;LNPLRAIGRPCGAEKSFIEFKLLCGWRLMNVFSLIIVGANRELELLPLALLVTEKMKPLFMDWIFKNTNNQNKKWITLFMVACWHLWMWRNKNIFEEDFQRSTDPIVKILKMVDDIDNYTRHPLNIRRCDTIFIGWKRPQEGWIKLNCDGALKNSLGLAGCGGLFRNSDGRWIKGYARKIGTCDTLCAEMWGMYLGIELAWRQGFHHLEVESDSKTLVDMITGKVKINGNPPTLMCRIQDLN
;
A
#
# COMPACT_ATOMS: atom_id res chain seq x y z
N LEU A 1 -20.18 -19.54 -6.81
CA LEU A 1 -20.04 -18.47 -7.81
C LEU A 1 -20.04 -17.16 -7.04
N ASN A 2 -18.87 -16.73 -6.59
CA ASN A 2 -18.71 -15.51 -5.80
C ASN A 2 -18.54 -14.34 -6.76
N PRO A 3 -19.24 -13.20 -6.59
CA PRO A 3 -18.97 -12.05 -7.45
C PRO A 3 -17.67 -11.38 -6.99
N LEU A 4 -16.51 -11.75 -7.56
CA LEU A 4 -15.30 -10.92 -7.39
C LEU A 4 -15.45 -9.64 -8.22
N ARG A 5 -15.36 -8.50 -7.53
CA ARG A 5 -15.20 -7.20 -8.17
C ARG A 5 -13.74 -6.77 -8.05
N ALA A 6 -12.97 -6.96 -9.12
CA ALA A 6 -11.61 -6.43 -9.22
C ALA A 6 -11.65 -4.96 -9.66
N ILE A 7 -11.14 -4.06 -8.82
CA ILE A 7 -11.10 -2.62 -9.10
C ILE A 7 -9.65 -2.20 -9.31
N GLY A 8 -9.33 -1.71 -10.51
CA GLY A 8 -8.03 -1.18 -10.85
C GLY A 8 -8.00 0.33 -10.69
N ARG A 9 -6.92 0.88 -10.14
CA ARG A 9 -6.71 2.32 -10.07
C ARG A 9 -6.01 2.83 -11.35
N PRO A 10 -6.40 3.99 -11.90
CA PRO A 10 -5.67 4.60 -13.01
C PRO A 10 -4.29 5.08 -12.59
N CYS A 11 -3.32 4.92 -13.49
CA CYS A 11 -1.95 5.40 -13.33
C CYS A 11 -1.92 6.94 -13.41
N GLY A 12 -1.29 7.62 -12.43
CA GLY A 12 -1.15 9.08 -12.40
C GLY A 12 -1.73 9.82 -11.18
N ALA A 13 -2.18 9.12 -10.14
CA ALA A 13 -2.72 9.77 -8.94
C ALA A 13 -1.60 10.21 -7.96
N GLU A 14 -0.86 11.28 -8.32
CA GLU A 14 0.33 11.74 -7.59
C GLU A 14 0.06 12.20 -6.14
N LYS A 15 -1.13 12.74 -5.83
CA LYS A 15 -1.42 13.23 -4.47
C LYS A 15 -1.88 12.14 -3.50
N SER A 16 -2.59 11.13 -3.99
CA SER A 16 -2.99 9.97 -3.19
C SER A 16 -1.86 8.97 -2.99
N PHE A 17 -0.72 9.10 -3.68
CA PHE A 17 0.41 8.20 -3.49
C PHE A 17 1.11 8.44 -2.13
N ILE A 18 1.18 9.70 -1.69
CA ILE A 18 1.68 10.06 -0.36
C ILE A 18 0.66 9.68 0.70
N GLU A 19 -0.64 9.94 0.48
CA GLU A 19 -1.68 9.58 1.44
C GLU A 19 -1.86 8.06 1.57
N PHE A 20 -1.80 7.31 0.47
CA PHE A 20 -1.87 5.84 0.48
C PHE A 20 -0.57 5.25 1.02
N LYS A 21 0.62 5.75 0.68
CA LYS A 21 1.88 5.28 1.30
C LYS A 21 2.09 5.77 2.73
N LEU A 22 1.42 6.83 3.19
CA LEU A 22 1.42 7.26 4.60
C LEU A 22 0.31 6.57 5.40
N LEU A 23 -0.88 6.31 4.85
CA LEU A 23 -2.00 5.62 5.52
C LEU A 23 -1.88 4.10 5.45
N CYS A 24 -1.56 3.55 4.27
CA CYS A 24 -1.06 2.18 4.17
C CYS A 24 0.30 2.13 4.83
N GLY A 25 1.17 3.13 4.71
CA GLY A 25 2.38 3.24 5.53
C GLY A 25 2.11 3.02 7.00
N TRP A 26 1.23 3.79 7.63
CA TRP A 26 0.93 3.68 9.06
C TRP A 26 0.18 2.40 9.47
N ARG A 27 -0.79 1.94 8.65
CA ARG A 27 -1.52 0.67 8.91
C ARG A 27 -0.67 -0.56 8.63
N LEU A 28 0.19 -0.52 7.61
CA LEU A 28 1.24 -1.50 7.35
C LEU A 28 2.34 -1.35 8.41
N MET A 29 2.63 -0.17 8.97
CA MET A 29 3.76 0.05 9.88
C MET A 29 3.65 -0.60 11.25
N ASN A 30 2.48 -1.05 11.68
CA ASN A 30 2.37 -1.87 12.89
C ASN A 30 2.14 -3.35 12.54
N VAL A 31 1.67 -3.64 11.33
CA VAL A 31 1.39 -5.00 10.85
C VAL A 31 2.65 -5.58 10.16
N PHE A 32 3.23 -4.90 9.16
CA PHE A 32 4.52 -5.22 8.53
C PHE A 32 5.72 -5.15 9.48
N SER A 33 5.78 -4.20 10.42
CA SER A 33 6.88 -4.16 11.41
C SER A 33 6.84 -5.33 12.40
N LEU A 34 5.68 -5.95 12.64
CA LEU A 34 5.61 -7.23 13.36
C LEU A 34 5.77 -8.45 12.43
N ILE A 35 5.29 -8.39 11.19
CA ILE A 35 5.40 -9.49 10.20
C ILE A 35 6.85 -9.79 9.83
N ILE A 36 7.73 -8.78 9.74
CA ILE A 36 9.14 -9.00 9.36
C ILE A 36 10.00 -9.47 10.54
N VAL A 37 9.61 -9.17 11.78
CA VAL A 37 10.24 -9.78 12.98
C VAL A 37 9.81 -11.24 13.17
N GLY A 38 8.66 -11.65 12.61
CA GLY A 38 8.13 -13.02 12.68
C GLY A 38 8.34 -13.89 11.45
N ALA A 39 9.26 -13.56 10.53
CA ALA A 39 9.49 -14.32 9.30
C ALA A 39 10.37 -15.59 9.49
N ASN A 40 10.40 -16.17 10.69
CA ASN A 40 10.88 -17.53 10.92
C ASN A 40 9.70 -18.41 11.36
N ARG A 41 8.96 -18.89 10.36
CA ARG A 41 7.95 -19.96 10.43
C ARG A 41 6.80 -19.68 11.41
N GLU A 42 5.71 -19.14 10.88
CA GLU A 42 4.37 -19.75 10.91
C GLU A 42 3.34 -18.74 10.38
N LEU A 43 2.47 -19.23 9.50
CA LEU A 43 1.25 -18.54 9.10
C LEU A 43 0.30 -18.57 10.30
N GLU A 44 0.41 -17.67 11.30
CA GLU A 44 -0.75 -17.18 12.06
C GLU A 44 -0.51 -16.13 13.17
N LEU A 45 -1.54 -15.28 13.30
CA LEU A 45 -2.02 -14.51 14.46
C LEU A 45 -1.22 -13.28 14.96
N LEU A 46 -1.73 -12.09 14.58
CA LEU A 46 -1.37 -10.76 15.15
C LEU A 46 -2.54 -10.03 15.86
N PRO A 47 -3.15 -10.56 16.94
CA PRO A 47 -4.20 -9.82 17.66
C PRO A 47 -3.66 -8.59 18.42
N LEU A 48 -2.45 -8.67 18.99
CA LEU A 48 -1.91 -7.65 19.91
C LEU A 48 -1.42 -6.37 19.23
N ALA A 49 -0.80 -6.48 18.04
CA ALA A 49 -0.38 -5.30 17.26
C ALA A 49 -1.56 -4.42 16.83
N LEU A 50 -2.75 -5.02 16.71
CA LEU A 50 -3.94 -4.35 16.22
C LEU A 50 -4.69 -3.53 17.26
N LEU A 51 -4.78 -4.03 18.50
CA LEU A 51 -5.44 -3.29 19.58
C LEU A 51 -4.77 -1.92 19.79
N VAL A 52 -3.45 -1.87 19.62
CA VAL A 52 -2.64 -0.65 19.66
C VAL A 52 -2.95 0.26 18.47
N THR A 53 -3.10 -0.28 17.26
CA THR A 53 -3.41 0.54 16.06
C THR A 53 -4.81 1.13 16.03
N GLU A 54 -5.83 0.42 16.51
CA GLU A 54 -7.22 0.88 16.48
C GLU A 54 -7.43 2.10 17.40
N LYS A 55 -6.82 2.09 18.59
CA LYS A 55 -6.86 3.22 19.53
C LYS A 55 -5.99 4.40 19.09
N MET A 56 -4.94 4.16 18.31
CA MET A 56 -4.05 5.23 17.82
C MET A 56 -4.56 5.94 16.56
N LYS A 57 -5.50 5.37 15.79
CA LYS A 57 -6.02 6.00 14.56
C LYS A 57 -6.67 7.38 14.79
N PRO A 58 -7.58 7.58 15.76
CA PRO A 58 -8.16 8.88 16.02
C PRO A 58 -7.07 9.86 16.47
N LEU A 59 -6.22 9.44 17.40
CA LEU A 59 -5.13 10.26 17.95
C LEU A 59 -4.14 10.72 16.89
N PHE A 60 -3.79 9.86 15.92
CA PHE A 60 -2.89 10.21 14.84
C PHE A 60 -3.52 11.16 13.82
N MET A 61 -4.75 10.88 13.37
CA MET A 61 -5.43 11.76 12.42
C MET A 61 -5.73 13.11 13.06
N ASP A 62 -6.17 13.13 14.32
CA ASP A 62 -6.33 14.35 15.10
C ASP A 62 -5.00 15.11 15.24
N TRP A 63 -3.89 14.41 15.44
CA TRP A 63 -2.57 15.02 15.50
C TRP A 63 -2.15 15.64 14.16
N ILE A 64 -2.37 14.94 13.03
CA ILE A 64 -2.12 15.49 11.70
C ILE A 64 -2.99 16.73 11.45
N PHE A 65 -4.30 16.66 11.74
CA PHE A 65 -5.21 17.78 11.53
C PHE A 65 -4.88 18.96 12.45
N LYS A 66 -4.48 18.73 13.70
CA LYS A 66 -4.00 19.79 14.59
C LYS A 66 -2.77 20.51 14.05
N ASN A 67 -1.88 19.80 13.37
CA ASN A 67 -0.64 20.37 12.82
C ASN A 67 -0.80 20.93 11.39
N THR A 68 -1.94 20.71 10.73
CA THR A 68 -2.18 21.16 9.35
C THR A 68 -3.33 22.17 9.23
N ASN A 69 -4.38 22.10 10.05
CA ASN A 69 -5.50 23.04 10.00
C ASN A 69 -5.10 24.44 10.49
N ASN A 70 -5.53 25.46 9.74
CA ASN A 70 -5.29 26.88 10.02
C ASN A 70 -3.80 27.27 10.13
N GLN A 71 -2.90 26.47 9.58
CA GLN A 71 -1.47 26.76 9.56
C GLN A 71 -1.05 27.43 8.24
N ASN A 72 0.10 28.12 8.26
CA ASN A 72 0.66 28.67 7.04
C ASN A 72 1.24 27.55 6.14
N LYS A 73 1.28 27.79 4.82
CA LYS A 73 1.71 26.78 3.83
C LYS A 73 3.12 26.25 4.11
N LYS A 74 4.04 27.12 4.52
CA LYS A 74 5.44 26.75 4.82
C LYS A 74 5.53 25.74 5.97
N TRP A 75 4.75 25.96 7.03
CA TRP A 75 4.65 25.02 8.14
C TRP A 75 4.06 23.68 7.71
N ILE A 76 2.96 23.70 6.94
CA ILE A 76 2.33 22.48 6.45
C ILE A 76 3.33 21.66 5.62
N THR A 77 4.05 22.29 4.68
CA THR A 77 5.08 21.63 3.88
C THR A 77 6.18 21.04 4.77
N LEU A 78 6.73 21.83 5.71
CA LEU A 78 7.76 21.37 6.63
C LEU A 78 7.31 20.17 7.46
N PHE A 79 6.12 20.25 8.05
CA PHE A 79 5.55 19.20 8.88
C PHE A 79 5.34 17.91 8.09
N MET A 80 4.77 17.99 6.88
CA MET A 80 4.52 16.84 6.03
C MET A 80 5.83 16.20 5.52
N VAL A 81 6.81 17.01 5.13
CA VAL A 81 8.15 16.54 4.72
C VAL A 81 8.87 15.87 5.89
N ALA A 82 8.79 16.44 7.09
CA ALA A 82 9.38 15.84 8.29
C ALA A 82 8.73 14.49 8.62
N CYS A 83 7.39 14.40 8.58
CA CYS A 83 6.66 13.15 8.79
C CYS A 83 7.05 12.07 7.76
N TRP A 84 7.17 12.46 6.49
CA TRP A 84 7.65 11.58 5.42
C TRP A 84 9.05 11.06 5.69
N HIS A 85 10.00 11.93 6.06
CA HIS A 85 11.37 11.53 6.39
C HIS A 85 11.45 10.61 7.60
N LEU A 86 10.71 10.91 8.67
CA LEU A 86 10.63 10.05 9.85
C LEU A 86 10.13 8.65 9.50
N TRP A 87 9.04 8.59 8.73
CA TRP A 87 8.48 7.33 8.22
C TRP A 87 9.50 6.57 7.37
N MET A 88 10.10 7.25 6.39
CA MET A 88 11.05 6.66 5.44
C MET A 88 12.30 6.15 6.13
N TRP A 89 12.93 6.96 7.00
CA TRP A 89 14.12 6.54 7.74
C TRP A 89 13.84 5.38 8.70
N ARG A 90 12.66 5.35 9.34
CA ARG A 90 12.26 4.22 10.17
C ARG A 90 12.17 2.95 9.33
N ASN A 91 11.56 3.03 8.14
CA ASN A 91 11.45 1.88 7.25
C ASN A 91 12.81 1.42 6.73
N LYS A 92 13.68 2.34 6.32
CA LYS A 92 15.02 1.99 5.89
C LYS A 92 15.83 1.32 7.00
N ASN A 93 15.79 1.85 8.22
CA ASN A 93 16.44 1.20 9.37
C ASN A 93 15.96 -0.25 9.62
N ILE A 94 14.71 -0.59 9.29
CA ILE A 94 14.17 -1.93 9.51
C ILE A 94 14.48 -2.87 8.33
N PHE A 95 14.49 -2.36 7.11
CA PHE A 95 14.50 -3.19 5.88
C PHE A 95 15.80 -3.09 5.06
N GLU A 96 16.70 -2.18 5.40
CA GLU A 96 18.01 -2.01 4.77
C GLU A 96 19.09 -2.18 5.84
N GLU A 97 19.80 -3.31 5.83
CA GLU A 97 20.81 -3.68 6.84
C GLU A 97 21.94 -2.64 6.96
N ASP A 98 22.34 -2.04 5.83
CA ASP A 98 23.42 -1.05 5.77
C ASP A 98 22.94 0.41 5.81
N PHE A 99 21.65 0.65 6.08
CA PHE A 99 21.14 2.01 6.05
C PHE A 99 21.63 2.82 7.25
N GLN A 100 22.44 3.83 6.96
CA GLN A 100 22.82 4.85 7.92
C GLN A 100 22.02 6.12 7.68
N ARG A 101 21.37 6.60 8.74
CA ARG A 101 20.73 7.91 8.72
C ARG A 101 21.80 8.99 8.52
N SER A 102 21.44 10.05 7.79
CA SER A 102 22.28 11.24 7.67
C SER A 102 22.67 11.81 9.03
N THR A 103 23.89 12.31 9.15
CA THR A 103 24.36 13.12 10.28
C THR A 103 23.51 14.38 10.48
N ASP A 104 23.05 14.97 9.38
CA ASP A 104 22.28 16.23 9.38
C ASP A 104 20.85 16.05 8.84
N PRO A 105 19.94 15.42 9.63
CA PRO A 105 18.58 15.14 9.19
C PRO A 105 17.76 16.40 8.93
N ILE A 106 18.00 17.47 9.69
CA ILE A 106 17.30 18.75 9.56
C ILE A 106 17.61 19.38 8.20
N VAL A 107 18.88 19.36 7.77
CA VAL A 107 19.29 19.92 6.47
C VAL A 107 18.60 19.20 5.31
N LYS A 108 18.46 17.86 5.39
CA LYS A 108 17.73 17.09 4.36
C LYS A 108 16.25 17.45 4.28
N ILE A 109 15.60 17.60 5.44
CA ILE A 109 14.19 18.01 5.51
C ILE A 109 14.03 19.42 4.93
N LEU A 110 14.83 20.39 5.38
CA LEU A 110 14.74 21.78 4.93
C LEU A 110 15.02 21.91 3.43
N LYS A 111 16.03 21.20 2.91
CA LYS A 111 16.33 21.17 1.48
C LYS A 111 15.12 20.70 0.66
N MET A 112 14.45 19.62 1.08
CA MET A 112 13.27 19.13 0.38
C MET A 112 12.08 20.10 0.48
N VAL A 113 11.93 20.81 1.61
CA VAL A 113 10.93 21.89 1.75
C VAL A 113 11.22 23.02 0.76
N ASP A 114 12.46 23.47 0.67
CA ASP A 114 12.86 24.53 -0.26
C ASP A 114 12.66 24.10 -1.71
N ASP A 115 13.00 22.86 -2.06
CA ASP A 115 12.78 22.30 -3.40
C ASP A 115 11.29 22.32 -3.78
N ILE A 116 10.40 21.91 -2.86
CA ILE A 116 8.94 21.94 -3.05
C ILE A 116 8.44 23.39 -3.19
N ASP A 117 8.89 24.30 -2.32
CA ASP A 117 8.49 25.70 -2.34
C ASP A 117 8.96 26.42 -3.61
N ASN A 118 10.14 26.06 -4.14
CA ASN A 118 10.68 26.57 -5.39
C ASN A 118 9.88 26.06 -6.60
N TYR A 119 9.56 24.77 -6.62
CA TYR A 119 8.73 24.17 -7.68
C TYR A 119 7.32 24.79 -7.73
N THR A 120 6.72 25.04 -6.56
CA THR A 120 5.36 25.62 -6.48
C THR A 120 5.32 27.07 -6.97
N ARG A 121 6.44 27.80 -6.91
CA ARG A 121 6.56 29.20 -7.37
C ARG A 121 6.80 29.33 -8.87
N HIS A 122 7.34 28.30 -9.51
CA HIS A 122 7.61 28.27 -10.94
C HIS A 122 6.98 27.03 -11.59
N PRO A 123 5.65 26.99 -11.75
CA PRO A 123 5.03 25.91 -12.48
C PRO A 123 5.55 25.95 -13.92
N LEU A 124 6.36 24.97 -14.29
CA LEU A 124 6.57 24.64 -15.70
C LEU A 124 5.17 24.46 -16.32
N ASN A 125 5.04 24.78 -17.61
CA ASN A 125 3.79 24.73 -18.37
C ASN A 125 3.29 23.27 -18.50
N ILE A 126 2.87 22.70 -17.38
CA ILE A 126 2.43 21.31 -17.24
C ILE A 126 1.01 21.31 -17.78
N ARG A 127 0.82 20.53 -18.86
CA ARG A 127 -0.50 20.18 -19.39
C ARG A 127 -1.43 19.87 -18.21
N ARG A 128 -2.63 20.48 -18.18
CA ARG A 128 -3.67 20.20 -17.18
C ARG A 128 -3.71 18.69 -16.92
N CYS A 129 -3.26 18.29 -15.74
CA CYS A 129 -3.41 16.93 -15.25
C CYS A 129 -4.66 16.97 -14.37
N ASP A 130 -5.73 16.35 -14.84
CA ASP A 130 -6.94 16.22 -14.07
C ASP A 130 -6.63 15.42 -12.79
N THR A 131 -6.63 16.11 -11.65
CA THR A 131 -6.41 15.47 -10.36
C THR A 131 -7.70 14.76 -9.95
N ILE A 132 -7.77 13.45 -10.19
CA ILE A 132 -8.86 12.62 -9.67
C ILE A 132 -8.52 12.26 -8.21
N PHE A 133 -9.34 12.73 -7.27
CA PHE A 133 -9.24 12.30 -5.87
C PHE A 133 -9.77 10.87 -5.74
N ILE A 134 -8.87 9.88 -5.66
CA ILE A 134 -9.23 8.46 -5.48
C ILE A 134 -9.08 8.09 -4.00
N GLY A 135 -10.08 8.45 -3.20
CA GLY A 135 -10.18 7.97 -1.82
C GLY A 135 -10.46 6.46 -1.77
N TRP A 136 -9.89 5.76 -0.79
CA TRP A 136 -10.27 4.37 -0.51
C TRP A 136 -11.75 4.30 -0.15
N LYS A 137 -12.49 3.37 -0.77
CA LYS A 137 -13.92 3.16 -0.52
C LYS A 137 -14.15 1.88 0.28
N ARG A 138 -14.96 1.98 1.33
CA ARG A 138 -15.42 0.81 2.10
C ARG A 138 -16.16 -0.16 1.17
N PRO A 139 -16.01 -1.48 1.38
CA PRO A 139 -16.82 -2.44 0.64
C PRO A 139 -18.29 -2.32 1.06
N GLN A 140 -19.18 -2.92 0.26
CA GLN A 140 -20.59 -3.06 0.61
C GLN A 140 -20.76 -3.80 1.94
N GLU A 141 -21.86 -3.57 2.64
CA GLU A 141 -22.18 -4.30 3.86
C GLU A 141 -22.24 -5.81 3.61
N GLY A 142 -21.66 -6.59 4.53
CA GLY A 142 -21.48 -8.04 4.39
C GLY A 142 -20.29 -8.46 3.51
N TRP A 143 -19.59 -7.52 2.87
CA TRP A 143 -18.41 -7.79 2.04
C TRP A 143 -17.10 -7.51 2.76
N ILE A 144 -16.09 -8.27 2.35
CA ILE A 144 -14.70 -8.12 2.75
C ILE A 144 -13.93 -7.49 1.61
N LYS A 145 -13.11 -6.48 1.89
CA LYS A 145 -12.18 -5.91 0.92
C LYS A 145 -10.77 -6.46 1.13
N LEU A 146 -10.23 -7.11 0.12
CA LEU A 146 -8.82 -7.49 0.02
C LEU A 146 -8.05 -6.40 -0.74
N ASN A 147 -7.09 -5.77 -0.08
CA ASN A 147 -6.08 -4.92 -0.74
C ASN A 147 -4.78 -5.73 -0.86
N CYS A 148 -4.24 -5.91 -2.06
CA CYS A 148 -3.02 -6.68 -2.32
C CYS A 148 -2.01 -5.89 -3.17
N ASP A 149 -0.72 -6.19 -2.99
CA ASP A 149 0.41 -5.50 -3.62
C ASP A 149 1.61 -6.46 -3.78
N GLY A 150 2.40 -6.24 -4.83
CA GLY A 150 3.64 -6.92 -5.15
C GLY A 150 4.83 -5.96 -5.19
N ALA A 151 5.93 -6.31 -4.54
CA ALA A 151 7.12 -5.48 -4.48
C ALA A 151 8.35 -6.19 -5.05
N LEU A 152 9.15 -5.46 -5.83
CA LEU A 152 10.44 -5.90 -6.36
C LEU A 152 11.56 -4.95 -5.89
N LYS A 153 12.61 -5.53 -5.30
CA LYS A 153 13.86 -4.83 -4.98
C LYS A 153 14.87 -5.07 -6.11
N ASN A 154 14.90 -4.15 -7.08
CA ASN A 154 15.72 -4.26 -8.30
C ASN A 154 17.20 -4.57 -8.02
N SER A 155 17.79 -3.99 -6.97
CA SER A 155 19.21 -4.16 -6.65
C SER A 155 19.60 -5.60 -6.28
N LEU A 156 18.65 -6.40 -5.78
CA LEU A 156 18.88 -7.78 -5.36
C LEU A 156 18.11 -8.80 -6.21
N GLY A 157 17.27 -8.34 -7.15
CA GLY A 157 16.34 -9.20 -7.88
C GLY A 157 15.38 -9.97 -6.95
N LEU A 158 15.10 -9.44 -5.77
CA LEU A 158 14.24 -10.08 -4.77
C LEU A 158 12.85 -9.48 -4.80
N ALA A 159 11.85 -10.34 -4.86
CA ALA A 159 10.44 -10.01 -4.88
C ALA A 159 9.72 -10.57 -3.66
N GLY A 160 8.69 -9.84 -3.25
CA GLY A 160 7.74 -10.25 -2.22
C GLY A 160 6.36 -9.73 -2.56
N CYS A 161 5.36 -10.24 -1.86
CA CYS A 161 3.99 -9.76 -1.99
C CYS A 161 3.30 -9.74 -0.63
N GLY A 162 2.13 -9.11 -0.60
CA GLY A 162 1.28 -9.14 0.58
C GLY A 162 -0.07 -8.54 0.34
N GLY A 163 -0.86 -8.50 1.41
CA GLY A 163 -2.16 -7.88 1.39
C GLY A 163 -2.84 -7.89 2.75
N LEU A 164 -4.00 -7.25 2.80
CA LEU A 164 -4.82 -7.14 3.99
C LEU A 164 -6.30 -7.20 3.66
N PHE A 165 -7.08 -7.66 4.63
CA PHE A 165 -8.52 -7.73 4.60
C PHE A 165 -9.14 -6.67 5.49
N ARG A 166 -10.23 -6.06 5.02
CA ARG A 166 -11.06 -5.12 5.80
C ARG A 166 -12.52 -5.48 5.68
N ASN A 167 -13.29 -5.29 6.75
CA ASN A 167 -14.76 -5.46 6.71
C ASN A 167 -15.44 -4.21 6.12
N SER A 168 -16.76 -4.24 6.03
CA SER A 168 -17.61 -3.11 5.59
C SER A 168 -17.47 -1.85 6.44
N ASP A 169 -17.13 -1.98 7.72
CA ASP A 169 -16.82 -0.83 8.59
C ASP A 169 -15.44 -0.23 8.33
N GLY A 170 -14.63 -0.87 7.47
CA GLY A 170 -13.23 -0.51 7.21
C GLY A 170 -12.27 -0.91 8.33
N ARG A 171 -12.72 -1.76 9.26
CA ARG A 171 -11.88 -2.39 10.28
C ARG A 171 -11.02 -3.47 9.62
N TRP A 172 -9.77 -3.57 10.06
CA TRP A 172 -8.88 -4.62 9.59
C TRP A 172 -9.29 -5.97 10.17
N ILE A 173 -9.12 -7.04 9.40
CA ILE A 173 -9.46 -8.41 9.81
C ILE A 173 -8.23 -9.30 9.88
N LYS A 174 -7.44 -9.31 8.80
CA LYS A 174 -6.24 -10.15 8.65
C LYS A 174 -5.29 -9.54 7.64
N GLY A 175 -4.01 -9.92 7.68
CA GLY A 175 -3.01 -9.55 6.69
C GLY A 175 -2.05 -10.69 6.44
N TYR A 176 -1.34 -10.64 5.31
CA TYR A 176 -0.33 -11.61 4.92
C TYR A 176 0.82 -10.93 4.19
N ALA A 177 1.99 -11.55 4.24
CA ALA A 177 3.13 -11.22 3.40
C ALA A 177 3.92 -12.49 3.09
N ARG A 178 4.58 -12.52 1.94
CA ARG A 178 5.41 -13.65 1.51
C ARG A 178 6.62 -13.16 0.73
N LYS A 179 7.79 -13.70 1.06
CA LYS A 179 8.97 -13.65 0.21
C LYS A 179 8.79 -14.64 -0.94
N ILE A 180 8.80 -14.16 -2.18
CA ILE A 180 8.60 -15.00 -3.37
C ILE A 180 9.93 -15.55 -3.86
N GLY A 181 10.99 -14.74 -3.79
CA GLY A 181 12.28 -15.04 -4.42
C GLY A 181 12.50 -14.14 -5.62
N THR A 182 13.00 -14.66 -6.73
CA THR A 182 13.23 -13.85 -7.94
C THR A 182 12.05 -13.95 -8.90
N CYS A 183 11.40 -12.81 -9.15
CA CYS A 183 10.40 -12.66 -10.21
C CYS A 183 10.28 -11.17 -10.61
N ASP A 184 9.59 -10.90 -11.70
CA ASP A 184 9.27 -9.52 -12.10
C ASP A 184 8.13 -8.93 -11.23
N THR A 185 7.94 -7.61 -11.34
CA THR A 185 6.92 -6.87 -10.58
C THR A 185 5.51 -7.41 -10.82
N LEU A 186 5.14 -7.74 -12.06
CA LEU A 186 3.79 -8.20 -12.37
C LEU A 186 3.53 -9.60 -11.78
N CYS A 187 4.52 -10.47 -11.79
CA CYS A 187 4.47 -11.77 -11.14
C CYS A 187 4.31 -11.61 -9.62
N ALA A 188 5.03 -10.67 -8.99
CA ALA A 188 4.88 -10.37 -7.57
C ALA A 188 3.45 -9.91 -7.23
N GLU A 189 2.86 -9.06 -8.06
CA GLU A 189 1.47 -8.59 -7.94
C GLU A 189 0.47 -9.75 -8.05
N MET A 190 0.64 -10.61 -9.06
CA MET A 190 -0.18 -11.81 -9.23
C MET A 190 -0.12 -12.72 -8.01
N TRP A 191 1.08 -12.93 -7.44
CA TRP A 191 1.26 -13.71 -6.23
C TRP A 191 0.57 -13.09 -5.03
N GLY A 192 0.63 -11.76 -4.89
CA GLY A 192 -0.13 -11.03 -3.88
C GLY A 192 -1.61 -11.37 -3.99
N MET A 193 -2.20 -11.12 -5.16
CA MET A 193 -3.63 -11.37 -5.37
C MET A 193 -4.03 -12.84 -5.16
N TYR A 194 -3.27 -13.78 -5.72
CA TYR A 194 -3.54 -15.22 -5.60
C TYR A 194 -3.57 -15.67 -4.14
N LEU A 195 -2.55 -15.34 -3.35
CA LEU A 195 -2.47 -15.74 -1.94
C LEU A 195 -3.56 -15.07 -1.11
N GLY A 196 -3.91 -13.84 -1.42
CA GLY A 196 -5.04 -13.16 -0.78
C GLY A 196 -6.37 -13.86 -1.06
N ILE A 197 -6.66 -14.22 -2.30
CA ILE A 197 -7.91 -14.92 -2.64
C ILE A 197 -7.94 -16.31 -2.01
N GLU A 198 -6.85 -17.06 -2.09
CA GLU A 198 -6.72 -18.37 -1.45
C GLU A 198 -6.95 -18.28 0.07
N LEU A 199 -6.36 -17.29 0.73
CA LEU A 199 -6.54 -17.07 2.16
C LEU A 199 -8.00 -16.67 2.48
N ALA A 200 -8.64 -15.85 1.64
CA ALA A 200 -10.05 -15.49 1.82
C ALA A 200 -10.96 -16.72 1.82
N TRP A 201 -10.73 -17.64 0.88
CA TRP A 201 -11.45 -18.92 0.80
C TRP A 201 -11.24 -19.76 2.06
N ARG A 202 -10.00 -19.91 2.53
CA ARG A 202 -9.69 -20.66 3.76
C ARG A 202 -10.33 -20.05 5.01
N GLN A 203 -10.62 -18.75 5.01
CA GLN A 203 -11.29 -18.06 6.11
C GLN A 203 -12.83 -18.04 5.99
N GLY A 204 -13.40 -18.63 4.93
CA GLY A 204 -14.85 -18.61 4.70
C GLY A 204 -15.39 -17.24 4.27
N PHE A 205 -14.57 -16.38 3.68
CA PHE A 205 -15.02 -15.10 3.14
C PHE A 205 -15.70 -15.30 1.79
N HIS A 206 -17.04 -15.38 1.80
CA HIS A 206 -17.83 -15.63 0.59
C HIS A 206 -18.08 -14.37 -0.26
N HIS A 207 -18.05 -13.18 0.33
CA HIS A 207 -18.25 -11.92 -0.39
C HIS A 207 -16.96 -11.09 -0.36
N LEU A 208 -16.23 -11.07 -1.46
CA LEU A 208 -14.88 -10.50 -1.54
C LEU A 208 -14.76 -9.46 -2.66
N GLU A 209 -14.33 -8.25 -2.31
CA GLU A 209 -13.91 -7.20 -3.24
C GLU A 209 -12.38 -7.12 -3.23
N VAL A 210 -11.75 -7.25 -4.40
CA VAL A 210 -10.29 -7.30 -4.52
C VAL A 210 -9.78 -6.02 -5.18
N GLU A 211 -8.80 -5.38 -4.56
CA GLU A 211 -8.20 -4.13 -5.03
C GLU A 211 -6.68 -4.30 -5.12
N SER A 212 -6.14 -3.99 -6.30
CA SER A 212 -4.70 -3.93 -6.60
C SER A 212 -4.42 -2.60 -7.32
N ASP A 213 -3.25 -2.04 -7.07
CA ASP A 213 -2.74 -0.86 -7.77
C ASP A 213 -2.13 -1.19 -9.14
N SER A 214 -1.89 -2.48 -9.42
CA SER A 214 -1.52 -2.96 -10.75
C SER A 214 -2.72 -3.01 -11.70
N LYS A 215 -2.90 -1.92 -12.47
CA LYS A 215 -3.90 -1.85 -13.53
C LYS A 215 -3.75 -2.99 -14.54
N THR A 216 -2.51 -3.33 -14.90
CA THR A 216 -2.22 -4.43 -15.82
C THR A 216 -2.78 -5.74 -15.30
N LEU A 217 -2.55 -6.06 -14.02
CA LEU A 217 -3.06 -7.27 -13.39
C LEU A 217 -4.60 -7.29 -13.39
N VAL A 218 -5.23 -6.19 -12.98
CA VAL A 218 -6.69 -6.09 -12.95
C VAL A 218 -7.29 -6.27 -14.34
N ASP A 219 -6.72 -5.62 -15.35
CA ASP A 219 -7.22 -5.71 -16.73
C ASP A 219 -7.04 -7.12 -17.30
N MET A 220 -5.95 -7.84 -16.95
CA MET A 220 -5.75 -9.24 -17.32
C MET A 220 -6.83 -10.13 -16.70
N ILE A 221 -7.04 -10.04 -15.38
CA ILE A 221 -7.99 -10.92 -14.67
C ILE A 221 -9.44 -10.64 -15.08
N THR A 222 -9.78 -9.38 -15.33
CA THR A 222 -11.14 -8.98 -15.76
C THR A 222 -11.39 -9.18 -17.26
N GLY A 223 -10.44 -9.75 -18.00
CA GLY A 223 -10.60 -10.03 -19.44
C GLY A 223 -10.64 -8.78 -20.33
N LYS A 224 -10.20 -7.63 -19.83
CA LYS A 224 -10.12 -6.37 -20.60
C LYS A 224 -8.92 -6.33 -21.54
N VAL A 225 -7.92 -7.17 -21.29
CA VAL A 225 -6.75 -7.35 -22.16
C VAL A 225 -6.83 -8.72 -22.83
N LYS A 226 -6.70 -8.75 -24.16
CA LYS A 226 -6.48 -10.00 -24.90
C LYS A 226 -5.01 -10.39 -24.75
N ILE A 227 -4.76 -11.50 -24.09
CA ILE A 227 -3.42 -12.08 -24.00
C ILE A 227 -3.19 -12.90 -25.26
N ASN A 228 -2.18 -12.53 -26.04
CA ASN A 228 -1.75 -13.33 -27.19
C ASN A 228 -0.87 -14.47 -26.67
N GLY A 229 -1.31 -15.72 -26.86
CA GLY A 229 -0.63 -16.92 -26.36
C GLY A 229 -1.25 -17.49 -25.07
N ASN A 230 -0.54 -18.41 -24.43
CA ASN A 230 -1.05 -19.06 -23.21
C ASN A 230 -1.02 -18.07 -22.03
N PRO A 231 -2.14 -17.88 -21.31
CA PRO A 231 -2.16 -17.03 -20.12
C PRO A 231 -1.20 -17.58 -19.05
N PRO A 232 -0.58 -16.70 -18.24
CA PRO A 232 0.27 -17.15 -17.13
C PRO A 232 -0.47 -18.12 -16.21
N THR A 233 0.16 -19.21 -15.78
CA THR A 233 -0.49 -20.24 -14.93
C THR A 233 -1.11 -19.66 -13.67
N LEU A 234 -0.48 -18.64 -13.08
CA LEU A 234 -0.97 -17.98 -11.87
C LEU A 234 -2.24 -17.16 -12.15
N MET A 235 -2.38 -16.59 -13.34
CA MET A 235 -3.61 -15.92 -13.77
C MET A 235 -4.76 -16.92 -13.88
N CYS A 236 -4.53 -18.09 -14.50
CA CYS A 236 -5.56 -19.15 -14.57
C CYS A 236 -6.01 -19.54 -13.17
N ARG A 237 -5.08 -19.77 -12.25
CA ARG A 237 -5.41 -20.11 -10.86
C ARG A 237 -6.21 -19.03 -10.14
N ILE A 238 -5.92 -17.75 -10.39
CA ILE A 238 -6.71 -16.64 -9.82
C ILE A 238 -8.14 -16.65 -10.38
N GLN A 239 -8.30 -16.97 -11.67
CA GLN A 239 -9.61 -17.07 -12.32
C GLN A 239 -10.38 -18.32 -11.88
N ASP A 240 -9.70 -19.44 -11.60
CA ASP A 240 -10.33 -20.67 -11.09
C ASP A 240 -10.82 -20.53 -9.64
N LEU A 241 -10.20 -19.63 -8.87
CA LEU A 241 -10.61 -19.27 -7.50
C LEU A 241 -11.76 -18.23 -7.45
N ASN A 242 -12.35 -17.92 -8.61
CA ASN A 242 -13.41 -16.92 -8.78
C ASN A 242 -14.75 -17.60 -9.02
#